data_AF-A0AAX4ICZ2-F1
#
_entry.id   AF-A0AAX4ICZ2-F1
#
_cell.length_a   1.000
_cell.length_b   1.000
_cell.length_c   1.000
_cell.angle_alpha   90.00
_cell.angle_beta   90.00
_cell.angle_gamma   90.00
#
_symmetry.space_group_name_H-M   'P 1'
#
loop_
_entity.id
_entity.type
_entity.pdbx_description
1 polymer ?
#
loop_
_entity_poly.entity_id
_entity_poly.type
_entity_poly.pdbx_seq_one_letter_code
_entity_poly.pdbx_strand_id
1 'polypeptide(L)'
;MARNAFDFEAFLTPSERGIASPQPPSLFLGMDDARASVVVPLLAYWVVSIFYETVHYAGWFAAYRVYPTGEEKRRNLVTRWETLRVVLVMHAVQLVFGLVMASILEPADGAGVGPVWGRFGSAEFFGLQIKSIFPHAAATLGPKVLWNLAKVLQWSWLGLRQLATFFVFDTWAYWVHYFEHMIPFLYRRIHSVHHYNYIPYSYAASYNHPIEGFFNDILGSYISSRLIGLSDREAMVFFATASVKAVDDHASLELPWNPLNLWGWAFGNGMVHHNIHHQVWGLKTNFGLYFTFWDRVNNTIYRGNRRLSEAKEKWMAQKKEEAEKKEL
;
A
#
# COMPACT_ATOMS: atom_id res chain seq x y z
N MET A 1 29.18 50.19 -6.19
CA MET A 1 28.82 48.82 -5.78
C MET A 1 27.32 48.74 -5.57
N ALA A 2 26.54 48.50 -6.63
CA ALA A 2 25.11 48.23 -6.49
C ALA A 2 24.96 46.77 -6.04
N ARG A 3 24.27 46.57 -4.92
CA ARG A 3 23.96 45.23 -4.39
C ARG A 3 23.14 44.50 -5.46
N ASN A 4 23.59 43.31 -5.85
CA ASN A 4 22.77 42.35 -6.60
C ASN A 4 21.56 42.00 -5.72
N ALA A 5 20.49 42.80 -5.83
CA ALA A 5 19.20 42.46 -5.27
C ALA A 5 18.71 41.21 -6.01
N PHE A 6 18.46 40.15 -5.25
CA PHE A 6 17.85 38.95 -5.78
C PHE A 6 16.49 39.30 -6.41
N ASP A 7 16.35 39.03 -7.70
CA ASP A 7 15.13 39.27 -8.46
C ASP A 7 14.08 38.22 -8.11
N PHE A 8 13.17 38.60 -7.21
CA PHE A 8 12.09 37.76 -6.72
C PHE A 8 11.01 37.53 -7.78
N GLU A 9 10.84 38.46 -8.72
CA GLU A 9 9.91 38.32 -9.84
C GLU A 9 10.42 37.24 -10.80
N ALA A 10 11.72 37.21 -11.14
CA ALA A 10 12.31 36.14 -11.95
C ALA A 10 12.30 34.74 -11.26
N PHE A 11 12.16 34.71 -9.93
CA PHE A 11 11.99 33.48 -9.15
C PHE A 11 10.53 32.99 -9.11
N LEU A 12 9.56 33.91 -9.19
CA LEU A 12 8.12 33.60 -9.26
C LEU A 12 7.62 33.45 -10.71
N THR A 13 8.35 34.02 -11.68
CA THR A 13 8.10 33.93 -13.11
C THR A 13 9.32 33.28 -13.77
N PRO A 14 9.33 31.94 -13.98
CA PRO A 14 10.21 31.41 -15.01
C PRO A 14 9.86 32.15 -16.29
N SER A 15 10.84 32.79 -16.94
CA SER A 15 10.73 33.62 -18.16
C SER A 15 9.39 33.56 -18.91
N GLU A 16 8.91 34.70 -19.41
CA GLU A 16 7.82 34.87 -20.40
C GLU A 16 7.96 34.08 -21.73
N ARG A 17 8.56 32.89 -21.73
CA ARG A 17 8.05 31.70 -22.44
C ARG A 17 6.74 31.16 -21.79
N GLY A 18 5.96 32.06 -21.20
CA GLY A 18 4.78 31.86 -20.36
C GLY A 18 3.46 32.05 -21.09
N ILE A 19 3.43 31.92 -22.43
CA ILE A 19 2.39 31.07 -22.98
C ILE A 19 3.02 29.69 -22.90
N ALA A 20 2.66 28.91 -21.88
CA ALA A 20 2.88 27.48 -21.98
C ALA A 20 2.15 27.05 -23.25
N SER A 21 2.88 26.90 -24.36
CA SER A 21 2.50 25.97 -25.40
C SER A 21 2.06 24.72 -24.63
N PRO A 22 0.81 24.24 -24.80
CA PRO A 22 0.26 23.18 -23.97
C PRO A 22 1.33 22.11 -23.91
N GLN A 23 1.96 21.99 -22.73
CA GLN A 23 3.03 21.02 -22.58
C GLN A 23 2.35 19.70 -22.88
N PRO A 24 2.88 18.90 -23.82
CA PRO A 24 2.28 17.62 -24.11
C PRO A 24 2.09 16.92 -22.76
N PRO A 25 0.92 16.29 -22.53
CA PRO A 25 0.63 15.68 -21.24
C PRO A 25 1.82 14.81 -20.87
N SER A 26 2.32 14.96 -19.65
CA SER A 26 3.43 14.15 -19.18
C SER A 26 2.99 12.70 -19.22
N LEU A 27 3.49 11.95 -20.20
CA LEU A 27 3.10 10.57 -20.37
C LEU A 27 4.00 9.69 -19.50
N PHE A 28 3.41 8.98 -18.54
CA PHE A 28 4.07 7.90 -17.83
C PHE A 28 3.80 6.60 -18.58
N LEU A 29 4.84 5.98 -19.16
CA LEU A 29 4.72 4.78 -20.00
C LEU A 29 3.75 4.95 -21.19
N GLY A 30 3.63 6.16 -21.74
CA GLY A 30 2.71 6.46 -22.85
C GLY A 30 1.26 6.72 -22.43
N MET A 31 0.97 6.76 -21.12
CA MET A 31 -0.35 7.06 -20.55
C MET A 31 -0.34 8.42 -19.83
N ASP A 32 -1.46 9.12 -19.83
CA ASP A 32 -1.68 10.25 -18.91
C ASP A 32 -1.67 9.79 -17.44
N ASP A 33 -1.56 10.75 -16.52
CA ASP A 33 -1.39 10.47 -15.10
C ASP A 33 -2.59 9.71 -14.51
N ALA A 34 -3.82 9.97 -14.95
CA ALA A 34 -5.00 9.25 -14.48
C ALA A 34 -5.02 7.79 -14.92
N ARG A 35 -4.78 7.50 -16.21
CA ARG A 35 -4.68 6.11 -16.69
C ARG A 35 -3.51 5.39 -16.03
N ALA A 36 -2.37 6.07 -15.87
CA ALA A 36 -1.23 5.51 -15.14
C ALA A 36 -1.59 5.16 -13.68
N SER A 37 -2.37 6.01 -13.00
CA SER A 37 -2.83 5.77 -11.62
C SER A 37 -3.69 4.52 -11.45
N VAL A 38 -4.35 4.07 -12.53
CA VAL A 38 -5.16 2.85 -12.56
C VAL A 38 -4.32 1.62 -12.90
N VAL A 39 -3.41 1.73 -13.87
CA VAL A 39 -2.65 0.58 -14.41
C VAL A 39 -1.45 0.20 -13.55
N VAL A 40 -0.70 1.19 -13.06
CA VAL A 40 0.55 0.96 -12.32
C VAL A 40 0.36 0.12 -11.05
N PRO A 41 -0.70 0.30 -10.23
CA PRO A 41 -0.93 -0.54 -9.07
C PRO A 41 -1.12 -2.03 -9.42
N LEU A 42 -1.83 -2.33 -10.50
CA LEU A 42 -2.03 -3.70 -10.98
C LEU A 42 -0.71 -4.32 -11.46
N LEU A 43 0.12 -3.54 -12.16
CA LEU A 43 1.46 -3.99 -12.56
C LEU A 43 2.35 -4.26 -11.34
N ALA A 44 2.35 -3.35 -10.36
CA ALA A 44 3.12 -3.49 -9.13
C ALA A 44 2.71 -4.76 -8.37
N TYR A 45 1.40 -5.02 -8.26
CA TYR A 45 0.86 -6.25 -7.68
C TYR A 45 1.45 -7.50 -8.33
N TRP A 46 1.38 -7.60 -9.66
CA TRP A 46 1.84 -8.79 -10.37
C TRP A 46 3.35 -8.95 -10.36
N VAL A 47 4.11 -7.85 -10.43
CA VAL A 47 5.57 -7.90 -10.31
C VAL A 47 5.99 -8.51 -8.97
N VAL A 48 5.40 -8.04 -7.87
CA VAL A 48 5.72 -8.54 -6.51
C VAL A 48 5.21 -9.97 -6.32
N SER A 49 4.02 -10.28 -6.84
CA SER A 49 3.45 -11.63 -6.80
C SER A 49 4.34 -12.64 -7.54
N ILE A 50 4.76 -12.31 -8.76
CA ILE A 50 5.64 -13.16 -9.58
C ILE A 50 6.99 -13.32 -8.89
N PHE A 51 7.53 -12.27 -8.29
CA PHE A 51 8.75 -12.36 -7.50
C PHE A 51 8.61 -13.39 -6.37
N TYR A 52 7.56 -13.30 -5.54
CA TYR A 52 7.36 -14.23 -4.44
C TYR A 52 7.08 -15.67 -4.88
N GLU A 53 6.29 -15.87 -5.94
CA GLU A 53 6.09 -17.20 -6.50
C GLU A 53 7.39 -17.76 -7.09
N THR A 54 8.21 -16.94 -7.75
CA THR A 54 9.52 -17.37 -8.28
C THR A 54 10.43 -17.82 -7.15
N VAL A 55 10.54 -17.02 -6.08
CA VAL A 55 11.29 -17.38 -4.87
C VAL A 55 10.79 -18.70 -4.28
N HIS A 56 9.47 -18.89 -4.21
CA HIS A 56 8.85 -20.12 -3.74
C HIS A 56 9.21 -21.35 -4.60
N TYR A 57 9.04 -21.27 -5.92
CA TYR A 57 9.31 -22.41 -6.81
C TYR A 57 10.80 -22.71 -6.97
N ALA A 58 11.66 -21.71 -6.90
CA ALA A 58 13.11 -21.89 -6.92
C ALA A 58 13.64 -22.44 -5.58
N GLY A 59 12.82 -22.49 -4.52
CA GLY A 59 13.22 -22.91 -3.19
C GLY A 59 14.19 -21.94 -2.50
N TRP A 60 14.29 -20.70 -3.01
CA TRP A 60 15.15 -19.68 -2.44
C TRP A 60 14.61 -19.25 -1.07
N PHE A 61 15.51 -18.95 -0.14
CA PHE A 61 15.16 -18.45 1.19
C PHE A 61 14.22 -19.38 1.99
N ALA A 62 14.23 -20.69 1.74
CA ALA A 62 13.37 -21.66 2.45
C ALA A 62 13.49 -21.58 4.00
N ALA A 63 14.68 -21.21 4.50
CA ALA A 63 14.93 -20.97 5.92
C ALA A 63 14.05 -19.84 6.51
N TYR A 64 13.65 -18.86 5.69
CA TYR A 64 12.84 -17.70 6.08
C TYR A 64 11.35 -17.85 5.80
N ARG A 65 10.92 -18.99 5.25
CA ARG A 65 9.49 -19.30 5.14
C ARG A 65 8.87 -19.53 6.50
N VAL A 66 7.68 -18.99 6.70
CA VAL A 66 6.92 -19.18 7.94
C VAL A 66 6.32 -20.59 8.01
N TYR A 67 5.86 -21.11 6.87
CA TYR A 67 5.28 -22.45 6.74
C TYR A 67 6.19 -23.38 5.92
N PRO A 68 6.21 -24.69 6.24
CA PRO A 68 6.84 -25.69 5.38
C PRO A 68 6.24 -25.69 3.96
N THR A 69 7.08 -25.91 2.96
CA THR A 69 6.64 -26.01 1.56
C THR A 69 5.66 -27.18 1.38
N GLY A 70 4.53 -26.93 0.72
CA GLY A 70 3.53 -27.96 0.40
C GLY A 70 2.40 -28.07 1.42
N GLU A 71 2.50 -27.42 2.58
CA GLU A 71 1.40 -27.30 3.54
C GLU A 71 0.19 -26.57 2.94
N GLU A 72 0.40 -25.68 1.97
CA GLU A 72 -0.68 -24.96 1.28
C GLU A 72 -1.65 -25.93 0.62
N LYS A 73 -1.15 -27.02 0.02
CA LYS A 73 -1.98 -28.05 -0.63
C LYS A 73 -2.83 -28.85 0.37
N ARG A 74 -2.41 -28.91 1.63
CA ARG A 74 -3.09 -29.67 2.68
C ARG A 74 -4.08 -28.82 3.46
N ARG A 75 -3.78 -27.53 3.64
CA ARG A 75 -4.51 -26.65 4.56
C ARG A 75 -5.40 -25.63 3.86
N ASN A 76 -5.12 -25.27 2.62
CA ASN A 76 -6.00 -24.38 1.86
C ASN A 76 -7.23 -25.16 1.37
N LEU A 77 -8.37 -24.47 1.37
CA LEU A 77 -9.64 -25.00 0.86
C LEU A 77 -9.83 -24.71 -0.63
N VAL A 78 -8.90 -23.97 -1.23
CA VAL A 78 -8.93 -23.54 -2.63
C VAL A 78 -7.60 -23.83 -3.31
N THR A 79 -7.66 -24.15 -4.59
CA THR A 79 -6.47 -24.39 -5.40
C THR A 79 -5.84 -23.09 -5.86
N ARG A 80 -4.55 -23.14 -6.17
CA ARG A 80 -3.81 -22.04 -6.82
C ARG A 80 -4.54 -21.43 -8.03
N TRP A 81 -5.17 -22.28 -8.84
CA TRP A 81 -5.85 -21.85 -10.06
C TRP A 81 -7.19 -21.17 -9.79
N GLU A 82 -7.98 -21.68 -8.83
CA GLU A 82 -9.20 -21.01 -8.38
C GLU A 82 -8.87 -19.64 -7.80
N THR A 83 -7.83 -19.55 -6.97
CA THR A 83 -7.34 -18.28 -6.43
C THR A 83 -6.98 -17.31 -7.56
N LEU A 84 -6.20 -17.76 -8.54
CA LEU A 84 -5.75 -16.92 -9.66
C LEU A 84 -6.93 -16.38 -10.49
N ARG A 85 -7.94 -17.20 -10.79
CA ARG A 85 -9.11 -16.75 -11.56
C ARG A 85 -9.87 -15.63 -10.84
N VAL A 86 -10.11 -15.77 -9.53
CA VAL A 86 -10.83 -14.76 -8.75
C VAL A 86 -10.04 -13.45 -8.70
N VAL A 87 -8.72 -13.52 -8.50
CA VAL A 87 -7.85 -12.34 -8.48
C VAL A 87 -7.86 -11.62 -9.83
N LEU A 88 -7.81 -12.37 -10.95
CA LEU A 88 -7.91 -11.78 -12.29
C LEU A 88 -9.26 -11.09 -12.54
N VAL A 89 -10.36 -11.67 -12.05
CA VAL A 89 -11.69 -11.03 -12.11
C VAL A 89 -11.70 -9.75 -11.27
N MET A 90 -11.18 -9.78 -10.05
CA MET A 90 -11.09 -8.59 -9.19
C MET A 90 -10.24 -7.49 -9.80
N HIS A 91 -9.13 -7.82 -10.44
CA HIS A 91 -8.31 -6.85 -11.17
C HIS A 91 -9.02 -6.28 -12.40
N ALA A 92 -9.84 -7.07 -13.10
CA ALA A 92 -10.68 -6.55 -14.17
C ALA A 92 -11.73 -5.56 -13.63
N VAL A 93 -12.34 -5.85 -12.48
CA VAL A 93 -13.28 -4.94 -11.81
C VAL A 93 -12.58 -3.64 -11.38
N GLN A 94 -11.39 -3.74 -10.77
CA GLN A 94 -10.54 -2.60 -10.40
C GLN A 94 -10.20 -1.73 -11.61
N LEU A 95 -9.76 -2.36 -12.72
CA LEU A 95 -9.42 -1.67 -13.96
C LEU A 95 -10.62 -0.94 -14.54
N VAL A 96 -11.77 -1.62 -14.65
CA VAL A 96 -13.00 -1.01 -15.18
C VAL A 96 -13.46 0.14 -14.29
N PHE A 97 -13.51 -0.07 -12.97
CA PHE A 97 -13.89 0.99 -12.03
C PHE A 97 -12.95 2.19 -12.14
N GLY A 98 -11.63 1.97 -12.11
CA GLY A 98 -10.63 3.03 -12.20
C GLY A 98 -10.74 3.83 -13.49
N LEU A 99 -10.89 3.16 -14.65
CA LEU A 99 -11.05 3.83 -15.95
C LEU A 99 -12.36 4.62 -16.04
N VAL A 100 -13.45 4.07 -15.50
CA VAL A 100 -14.74 4.78 -15.44
C VAL A 100 -14.61 6.03 -14.57
N MET A 101 -14.03 5.91 -13.37
CA MET A 101 -13.85 7.05 -12.48
C MET A 101 -12.91 8.11 -13.07
N ALA A 102 -11.83 7.70 -13.73
CA ALA A 102 -10.97 8.62 -14.48
C ALA A 102 -11.77 9.37 -15.56
N SER A 103 -12.59 8.65 -16.35
CA SER A 103 -13.37 9.28 -17.43
C SER A 103 -14.49 10.23 -16.98
N ILE A 104 -15.03 10.03 -15.77
CA ILE A 104 -16.16 10.82 -15.25
C ILE A 104 -15.67 12.03 -14.46
N LEU A 105 -14.56 11.91 -13.74
CA LEU A 105 -14.13 12.90 -12.76
C LEU A 105 -12.92 13.72 -13.19
N GLU A 106 -12.27 13.40 -14.30
CA GLU A 106 -11.26 14.29 -14.89
C GLU A 106 -11.94 15.46 -15.60
N PRO A 107 -11.64 16.72 -15.22
CA PRO A 107 -12.07 17.88 -15.99
C PRO A 107 -11.29 17.90 -17.32
N ALA A 108 -11.95 18.38 -18.37
CA ALA A 108 -11.39 18.42 -19.72
C ALA A 108 -10.09 19.25 -19.90
N ASP A 109 -9.68 20.01 -18.89
CA ASP A 109 -8.48 20.85 -18.88
C ASP A 109 -7.27 20.23 -18.16
N GLY A 110 -7.40 19.00 -17.63
CA GLY A 110 -6.32 18.31 -16.91
C GLY A 110 -5.97 18.95 -15.56
N ALA A 111 -6.73 19.96 -15.12
CA ALA A 111 -6.67 20.47 -13.76
C ALA A 111 -7.49 19.53 -12.88
N GLY A 112 -6.91 18.37 -12.54
CA GLY A 112 -7.60 17.32 -11.78
C GLY A 112 -8.42 17.89 -10.62
N VAL A 113 -9.62 17.33 -10.38
CA VAL A 113 -10.51 17.70 -9.26
C VAL A 113 -9.85 17.28 -7.94
N GLY A 114 -8.86 18.05 -7.51
CA GLY A 114 -8.33 18.03 -6.16
C GLY A 114 -9.08 19.08 -5.34
N PRO A 115 -9.43 18.81 -4.08
CA PRO A 115 -9.91 19.86 -3.18
C PRO A 115 -8.89 21.01 -3.12
N VAL A 116 -9.36 22.20 -2.74
CA VAL A 116 -8.58 23.47 -2.70
C VAL A 116 -7.21 23.32 -2.02
N TRP A 117 -7.06 22.32 -1.15
CA TRP A 117 -5.81 21.95 -0.49
C TRP A 117 -4.68 21.53 -1.43
N GLY A 118 -4.96 21.11 -2.68
CA GLY A 118 -3.94 20.80 -3.69
C GLY A 118 -3.11 22.01 -4.14
N ARG A 119 -3.59 23.23 -3.84
CA ARG A 119 -2.83 24.48 -4.04
C ARG A 119 -1.86 24.79 -2.90
N PHE A 120 -1.95 24.04 -1.80
CA PHE A 120 -1.04 24.18 -0.66
C PHE A 120 0.04 23.11 -0.70
N GLY A 121 1.25 23.53 -0.32
CA GLY A 121 2.40 22.64 -0.16
C GLY A 121 3.27 22.45 -1.39
N SER A 122 3.13 23.32 -2.41
CA SER A 122 4.17 23.47 -3.43
C SER A 122 5.44 24.10 -2.82
N ALA A 123 6.58 23.97 -3.51
CA ALA A 123 7.81 24.63 -3.06
C ALA A 123 7.68 26.16 -3.09
N GLU A 124 6.93 26.70 -4.04
CA GLU A 124 6.61 28.13 -4.11
C GLU A 124 5.79 28.55 -2.88
N PHE A 125 4.74 27.78 -2.54
CA PHE A 125 3.94 28.02 -1.35
C PHE A 125 4.81 28.05 -0.08
N PHE A 126 5.61 27.02 0.17
CA PHE A 126 6.45 26.96 1.36
C PHE A 126 7.56 28.02 1.38
N GLY A 127 8.17 28.31 0.23
CA GLY A 127 9.18 29.37 0.12
C GLY A 127 8.62 30.74 0.45
N LEU A 128 7.40 31.04 -0.02
CA LEU A 128 6.68 32.27 0.30
C LEU A 128 6.30 32.34 1.78
N GLN A 129 5.84 31.24 2.39
CA GLN A 129 5.54 31.20 3.82
C GLN A 129 6.80 31.43 4.67
N ILE A 130 7.92 30.76 4.38
CA ILE A 130 9.19 30.97 5.09
C ILE A 130 9.62 32.43 5.00
N LYS A 131 9.55 33.05 3.81
CA LYS A 131 9.91 34.46 3.62
C LYS A 131 8.99 35.40 4.40
N SER A 132 7.68 35.12 4.41
CA SER A 132 6.69 35.93 5.13
C SER A 132 6.89 35.87 6.64
N ILE A 133 7.25 34.70 7.18
CA ILE A 133 7.40 34.48 8.62
C ILE A 133 8.81 34.90 9.10
N PHE A 134 9.85 34.65 8.31
CA PHE A 134 11.26 34.88 8.67
C PHE A 134 12.01 35.72 7.63
N PRO A 135 11.62 36.99 7.39
CA PRO A 135 12.16 37.79 6.29
C PRO A 135 13.68 38.03 6.37
N HIS A 136 14.21 38.29 7.57
CA HIS A 136 15.65 38.50 7.77
C HIS A 136 16.46 37.22 7.56
N ALA A 137 15.97 36.07 8.05
CA ALA A 137 16.64 34.79 7.84
C ALA A 137 16.59 34.36 6.37
N ALA A 138 15.45 34.55 5.70
CA ALA A 138 15.31 34.28 4.27
C ALA A 138 16.28 35.12 3.42
N ALA A 139 16.48 36.40 3.78
CA ALA A 139 17.46 37.27 3.12
C ALA A 139 18.91 36.80 3.35
N THR A 140 19.24 36.35 4.56
CA THR A 140 20.59 35.87 4.92
C THR A 140 20.93 34.52 4.28
N LEU A 141 19.99 33.58 4.25
CA LEU A 141 20.19 32.24 3.68
C LEU A 141 20.34 32.25 2.16
N GLY A 142 19.74 33.25 1.52
CA GLY A 142 19.74 33.39 0.08
C GLY A 142 18.85 32.38 -0.66
N PRO A 143 18.67 32.57 -1.97
CA PRO A 143 17.59 31.94 -2.74
C PRO A 143 17.70 30.43 -2.89
N LYS A 144 18.92 29.94 -3.15
CA LYS A 144 19.16 28.51 -3.40
C LYS A 144 18.87 27.68 -2.16
N VAL A 145 19.28 28.18 -0.99
CA VAL A 145 19.02 27.51 0.29
C VAL A 145 17.53 27.54 0.61
N LEU A 146 16.88 28.70 0.43
CA LEU A 146 15.43 28.82 0.62
C LEU A 146 14.63 27.88 -0.27
N TRP A 147 14.99 27.74 -1.54
CA TRP A 147 14.36 26.81 -2.47
C TRP A 147 14.53 25.35 -2.01
N ASN A 148 15.74 24.95 -1.63
CA ASN A 148 15.98 23.59 -1.14
C ASN A 148 15.18 23.29 0.14
N LEU A 149 15.10 24.24 1.08
CA LEU A 149 14.25 24.11 2.27
C LEU A 149 12.77 23.96 1.90
N ALA A 150 12.29 24.77 0.96
CA ALA A 150 10.92 24.68 0.49
C ALA A 150 10.63 23.35 -0.22
N LYS A 151 11.59 22.80 -0.97
CA LYS A 151 11.47 21.45 -1.57
C LYS A 151 11.42 20.37 -0.50
N VAL A 152 12.22 20.47 0.56
CA VAL A 152 12.15 19.53 1.70
C VAL A 152 10.77 19.58 2.35
N LEU A 153 10.22 20.77 2.58
CA LEU A 153 8.86 20.93 3.11
C LEU A 153 7.78 20.38 2.16
N GLN A 154 7.92 20.61 0.86
CA GLN A 154 7.06 20.01 -0.17
C GLN A 154 7.08 18.48 -0.09
N TRP A 155 8.25 17.85 -0.10
CA TRP A 155 8.36 16.39 -0.01
C TRP A 155 7.82 15.83 1.30
N SER A 156 8.08 16.50 2.42
CA SER A 156 7.48 16.15 3.72
C SER A 156 5.96 16.24 3.70
N TRP A 157 5.41 17.28 3.07
CA TRP A 157 3.97 17.47 2.92
C TRP A 157 3.33 16.35 2.08
N LEU A 158 3.95 15.99 0.95
CA LEU A 158 3.51 14.85 0.14
C LEU A 158 3.56 13.54 0.95
N GLY A 159 4.64 13.30 1.69
CA GLY A 159 4.76 12.12 2.56
C GLY A 159 3.68 12.07 3.64
N LEU A 160 3.38 13.19 4.28
CA LEU A 160 2.30 13.29 5.27
C LEU A 160 0.93 13.03 4.65
N ARG A 161 0.68 13.50 3.43
CA ARG A 161 -0.57 13.22 2.70
C ARG A 161 -0.71 11.74 2.36
N GLN A 162 0.37 11.06 1.99
CA GLN A 162 0.35 9.60 1.79
C GLN A 162 0.03 8.86 3.10
N LEU A 163 0.73 9.19 4.19
CA LEU A 163 0.48 8.59 5.51
C LEU A 163 -0.94 8.84 6.00
N ALA A 164 -1.46 10.06 5.83
CA ALA A 164 -2.84 10.39 6.16
C ALA A 164 -3.83 9.57 5.35
N THR A 165 -3.58 9.38 4.04
CA THR A 165 -4.43 8.54 3.18
C THR A 165 -4.43 7.09 3.63
N PHE A 166 -3.25 6.53 3.95
CA PHE A 166 -3.16 5.19 4.52
C PHE A 166 -3.91 5.08 5.84
N PHE A 167 -3.85 6.08 6.71
CA PHE A 167 -4.56 6.04 8.00
C PHE A 167 -6.09 6.13 7.83
N VAL A 168 -6.57 6.97 6.91
CA VAL A 168 -8.00 7.04 6.57
C VAL A 168 -8.46 5.71 5.98
N PHE A 169 -7.68 5.13 5.07
CA PHE A 169 -8.02 3.84 4.47
C PHE A 169 -7.99 2.70 5.50
N ASP A 170 -6.97 2.65 6.35
CA ASP A 170 -6.87 1.67 7.44
C ASP A 170 -8.04 1.79 8.41
N THR A 171 -8.52 3.01 8.67
CA THR A 171 -9.72 3.23 9.49
C THR A 171 -10.97 2.62 8.85
N TRP A 172 -11.18 2.86 7.56
CA TRP A 172 -12.27 2.23 6.81
C TRP A 172 -12.15 0.70 6.86
N ALA A 173 -10.99 0.19 6.46
CA ALA A 173 -10.75 -1.23 6.33
C ALA A 173 -10.84 -1.97 7.66
N TYR A 174 -10.31 -1.40 8.74
CA TYR A 174 -10.39 -1.98 10.07
C TYR A 174 -11.83 -2.24 10.49
N TRP A 175 -12.73 -1.26 10.33
CA TRP A 175 -14.11 -1.42 10.77
C TRP A 175 -14.88 -2.40 9.89
N VAL A 176 -14.69 -2.34 8.57
CA VAL A 176 -15.27 -3.32 7.65
C VAL A 176 -14.83 -4.74 8.04
N HIS A 177 -13.53 -4.94 8.18
CA HIS A 177 -12.93 -6.22 8.52
C HIS A 177 -13.37 -6.73 9.91
N TYR A 178 -13.42 -5.84 10.91
CA TYR A 178 -13.93 -6.16 12.24
C TYR A 178 -15.38 -6.63 12.17
N PHE A 179 -16.26 -5.91 11.48
CA PHE A 179 -17.67 -6.30 11.36
C PHE A 179 -17.83 -7.59 10.54
N GLU A 180 -17.01 -7.79 9.52
CA GLU A 180 -16.98 -9.02 8.75
C GLU A 180 -16.69 -10.24 9.61
N HIS A 181 -15.82 -10.13 10.61
CA HIS A 181 -15.57 -11.21 11.57
C HIS A 181 -16.62 -11.34 12.68
N MET A 182 -17.18 -10.22 13.12
CA MET A 182 -18.05 -10.18 14.31
C MET A 182 -19.52 -10.45 13.97
N ILE A 183 -19.95 -10.15 12.74
CA ILE A 183 -21.32 -10.41 12.28
C ILE A 183 -21.35 -11.78 11.58
N PRO A 184 -22.07 -12.79 12.12
CA PRO A 184 -22.01 -14.16 11.59
C PRO A 184 -22.44 -14.33 10.14
N PHE A 185 -23.30 -13.43 9.64
CA PHE A 185 -23.70 -13.42 8.23
C PHE A 185 -22.55 -12.97 7.32
N LEU A 186 -21.90 -11.84 7.65
CA LEU A 186 -20.78 -11.30 6.87
C LEU A 186 -19.62 -12.31 6.85
N TYR A 187 -19.28 -12.90 8.00
CA TYR A 187 -18.22 -13.91 8.05
C TYR A 187 -18.54 -15.11 7.16
N ARG A 188 -19.67 -15.78 7.41
CA ARG A 188 -19.97 -17.08 6.75
C ARG A 188 -20.25 -16.98 5.26
N ARG A 189 -20.64 -15.81 4.75
CA ARG A 189 -21.09 -15.65 3.36
C ARG A 189 -20.14 -14.81 2.51
N ILE A 190 -19.35 -13.95 3.12
CA ILE A 190 -18.49 -13.00 2.43
C ILE A 190 -17.04 -13.28 2.83
N HIS A 191 -16.66 -12.90 4.05
CA HIS A 191 -15.24 -12.84 4.42
C HIS A 191 -14.57 -14.21 4.61
N SER A 192 -15.33 -15.27 4.92
CA SER A 192 -14.78 -16.64 4.98
C SER A 192 -14.17 -17.10 3.65
N VAL A 193 -14.58 -16.52 2.51
CA VAL A 193 -13.96 -16.79 1.20
C VAL A 193 -12.49 -16.41 1.23
N HIS A 194 -12.14 -15.24 1.75
CA HIS A 194 -10.75 -14.80 1.91
C HIS A 194 -9.91 -15.83 2.70
N HIS A 195 -10.48 -16.31 3.81
CA HIS A 195 -9.86 -17.31 4.71
C HIS A 195 -9.79 -18.74 4.14
N TYR A 196 -10.31 -19.00 2.93
CA TYR A 196 -10.06 -20.30 2.26
C TYR A 196 -8.59 -20.50 1.92
N ASN A 197 -7.83 -19.41 1.75
CA ASN A 197 -6.37 -19.43 1.64
C ASN A 197 -5.73 -19.39 3.04
N TYR A 198 -5.87 -20.47 3.82
CA TYR A 198 -5.37 -20.57 5.19
C TYR A 198 -3.85 -20.32 5.33
N ILE A 199 -3.07 -20.83 4.36
CA ILE A 199 -1.70 -20.41 4.09
C ILE A 199 -1.76 -19.64 2.77
N PRO A 200 -1.78 -18.31 2.81
CA PRO A 200 -1.98 -17.54 1.60
C PRO A 200 -0.90 -17.78 0.54
N TYR A 201 -1.34 -17.90 -0.70
CA TYR A 201 -0.46 -17.66 -1.84
C TYR A 201 -0.14 -16.16 -1.90
N SER A 202 1.04 -15.78 -2.39
CA SER A 202 1.43 -14.37 -2.44
C SER A 202 0.43 -13.51 -3.22
N TYR A 203 -0.05 -14.02 -4.37
CA TYR A 203 -1.08 -13.40 -5.19
C TYR A 203 -2.51 -13.59 -4.67
N ALA A 204 -2.71 -14.18 -3.48
CA ALA A 204 -4.05 -14.31 -2.88
C ALA A 204 -4.51 -13.03 -2.18
N ALA A 205 -3.69 -11.97 -2.18
CA ALA A 205 -4.01 -10.71 -1.51
C ALA A 205 -5.30 -10.02 -1.99
N SER A 206 -5.80 -10.38 -3.19
CA SER A 206 -7.07 -9.91 -3.72
C SER A 206 -8.05 -11.06 -3.98
N TYR A 207 -7.84 -12.19 -3.30
CA TYR A 207 -8.78 -13.31 -3.28
C TYR A 207 -9.88 -13.06 -2.26
N ASN A 208 -10.87 -12.26 -2.65
CA ASN A 208 -11.94 -11.84 -1.76
C ASN A 208 -13.29 -12.16 -2.41
N HIS A 209 -14.36 -12.20 -1.61
CA HIS A 209 -15.70 -12.20 -2.19
C HIS A 209 -15.91 -10.87 -2.96
N PRO A 210 -16.56 -10.85 -4.15
CA PRO A 210 -16.63 -9.63 -4.97
C PRO A 210 -17.19 -8.39 -4.26
N ILE A 211 -18.16 -8.59 -3.35
CA ILE A 211 -18.73 -7.51 -2.53
C ILE A 211 -17.68 -6.91 -1.59
N GLU A 212 -16.92 -7.75 -0.90
CA GLU A 212 -15.85 -7.33 0.00
C GLU A 212 -14.73 -6.66 -0.78
N GLY A 213 -14.25 -7.28 -1.85
CA GLY A 213 -13.21 -6.70 -2.69
C GLY A 213 -13.62 -5.34 -3.27
N PHE A 214 -14.88 -5.17 -3.68
CA PHE A 214 -15.38 -3.88 -4.15
C PHE A 214 -15.51 -2.86 -3.00
N PHE A 215 -16.15 -3.23 -1.89
CA PHE A 215 -16.49 -2.28 -0.83
C PHE A 215 -15.28 -1.90 0.04
N ASN A 216 -14.46 -2.88 0.40
CA ASN A 216 -13.28 -2.69 1.22
C ASN A 216 -12.13 -2.15 0.37
N ASP A 217 -11.72 -2.90 -0.66
CA ASP A 217 -10.46 -2.61 -1.36
C ASP A 217 -10.63 -1.47 -2.36
N ILE A 218 -11.61 -1.57 -3.28
CA ILE A 218 -11.77 -0.61 -4.37
C ILE A 218 -12.36 0.72 -3.85
N LEU A 219 -13.54 0.67 -3.27
CA LEU A 219 -14.29 1.85 -2.85
C LEU A 219 -13.61 2.53 -1.66
N GLY A 220 -13.18 1.76 -0.65
CA GLY A 220 -12.51 2.28 0.54
C GLY A 220 -11.22 3.03 0.20
N SER A 221 -10.35 2.44 -0.61
CA SER A 221 -9.09 3.09 -1.02
C SER A 221 -9.35 4.30 -1.93
N TYR A 222 -10.31 4.21 -2.85
CA TYR A 222 -10.70 5.30 -3.73
C TYR A 222 -11.23 6.51 -2.95
N ILE A 223 -12.22 6.31 -2.07
CA ILE A 223 -12.78 7.37 -1.23
C ILE A 223 -11.68 8.00 -0.37
N SER A 224 -10.81 7.20 0.24
CA SER A 224 -9.71 7.69 1.06
C SER A 224 -8.78 8.63 0.27
N SER A 225 -8.42 8.25 -0.96
CA SER A 225 -7.60 9.10 -1.84
C SER A 225 -8.27 10.43 -2.16
N ARG A 226 -9.59 10.44 -2.38
CA ARG A 226 -10.34 11.65 -2.73
C ARG A 226 -10.64 12.53 -1.53
N LEU A 227 -10.83 11.95 -0.34
CA LEU A 227 -11.00 12.70 0.91
C LEU A 227 -9.74 13.50 1.27
N ILE A 228 -8.55 12.91 1.12
CA ILE A 228 -7.28 13.64 1.29
C ILE A 228 -7.00 14.56 0.10
N GLY A 229 -7.59 14.25 -1.06
CA GLY A 229 -7.49 15.05 -2.26
C GLY A 229 -6.19 14.80 -3.02
N LEU A 230 -5.77 13.55 -3.12
CA LEU A 230 -4.57 13.16 -3.86
C LEU A 230 -4.72 13.51 -5.35
N SER A 231 -3.66 14.08 -5.92
CA SER A 231 -3.46 14.11 -7.38
C SER A 231 -3.32 12.69 -7.93
N ASP A 232 -3.50 12.50 -9.24
CA ASP A 232 -3.43 11.14 -9.81
C ASP A 232 -2.04 10.51 -9.67
N ARG A 233 -0.98 11.31 -9.63
CA ARG A 233 0.37 10.83 -9.29
C ARG A 233 0.50 10.40 -7.83
N GLU A 234 -0.05 11.15 -6.90
CA GLU A 234 -0.06 10.75 -5.48
C GLU A 234 -0.91 9.48 -5.28
N ALA A 235 -2.07 9.42 -5.94
CA ALA A 235 -2.96 8.27 -5.93
C ALA A 235 -2.27 7.02 -6.53
N MET A 236 -1.55 7.18 -7.65
CA MET A 236 -0.73 6.11 -8.24
C MET A 236 0.26 5.53 -7.23
N VAL A 237 1.01 6.40 -6.53
CA VAL A 237 1.97 5.96 -5.49
C VAL A 237 1.25 5.27 -4.34
N PHE A 238 0.11 5.81 -3.89
CA PHE A 238 -0.68 5.25 -2.80
C PHE A 238 -1.20 3.85 -3.15
N PHE A 239 -1.90 3.70 -4.28
CA PHE A 239 -2.47 2.42 -4.72
C PHE A 239 -1.39 1.38 -5.03
N ALA A 240 -0.29 1.78 -5.66
CA ALA A 240 0.82 0.86 -5.93
C ALA A 240 1.47 0.36 -4.64
N THR A 241 1.68 1.26 -3.66
CA THR A 241 2.25 0.89 -2.35
C THR A 241 1.27 0.00 -1.57
N ALA A 242 -0.03 0.31 -1.59
CA ALA A 242 -1.07 -0.53 -1.00
C ALA A 242 -1.09 -1.94 -1.62
N SER A 243 -0.98 -2.04 -2.95
CA SER A 243 -0.95 -3.32 -3.67
C SER A 243 0.29 -4.15 -3.33
N VAL A 244 1.46 -3.51 -3.31
CA VAL A 244 2.73 -4.14 -2.94
C VAL A 244 2.68 -4.67 -1.52
N LYS A 245 2.20 -3.87 -0.56
CA LYS A 245 2.06 -4.28 0.83
C LYS A 245 1.05 -5.42 0.98
N ALA A 246 -0.09 -5.37 0.31
CA ALA A 246 -1.08 -6.43 0.36
C ALA A 246 -0.46 -7.78 -0.09
N VAL A 247 0.31 -7.80 -1.17
CA VAL A 247 1.02 -9.02 -1.61
C VAL A 247 2.09 -9.45 -0.59
N ASP A 248 2.88 -8.50 -0.06
CA ASP A 248 3.90 -8.77 0.96
C ASP A 248 3.31 -9.44 2.20
N ASP A 249 2.16 -8.95 2.67
CA ASP A 249 1.47 -9.48 3.83
C ASP A 249 0.99 -10.93 3.62
N HIS A 250 0.81 -11.39 2.37
CA HIS A 250 0.38 -12.75 2.03
C HIS A 250 1.55 -13.66 1.56
N ALA A 251 2.77 -13.15 1.42
CA ALA A 251 3.89 -13.86 0.81
C ALA A 251 4.46 -15.04 1.64
N SER A 252 4.06 -15.18 2.91
CA SER A 252 4.54 -16.23 3.84
C SER A 252 6.08 -16.31 3.98
N LEU A 253 6.79 -15.22 3.68
CA LEU A 253 8.25 -15.15 3.66
C LEU A 253 8.74 -13.98 4.54
N GLU A 254 9.46 -14.31 5.61
CA GLU A 254 9.98 -13.33 6.57
C GLU A 254 11.48 -13.06 6.33
N LEU A 255 11.81 -12.26 5.32
CA LEU A 255 13.20 -11.89 5.08
C LEU A 255 13.67 -10.86 6.13
N PRO A 256 14.84 -11.05 6.76
CA PRO A 256 15.34 -10.15 7.81
C PRO A 256 15.55 -8.71 7.34
N TRP A 257 15.75 -8.53 6.02
CA TRP A 257 15.98 -7.24 5.37
C TRP A 257 14.91 -6.91 4.34
N ASN A 258 13.68 -7.44 4.50
CA ASN A 258 12.61 -7.19 3.53
C ASN A 258 12.34 -5.69 3.39
N PRO A 259 12.69 -5.03 2.26
CA PRO A 259 12.46 -3.61 2.10
C PRO A 259 10.98 -3.25 2.06
N LEU A 260 10.09 -4.23 1.84
CA LEU A 260 8.64 -4.05 1.79
C LEU A 260 7.99 -4.07 3.18
N ASN A 261 8.68 -4.58 4.21
CA ASN A 261 8.16 -4.69 5.59
C ASN A 261 8.22 -3.36 6.38
N LEU A 262 8.17 -2.22 5.68
CA LEU A 262 8.25 -0.89 6.29
C LEU A 262 7.15 -0.67 7.35
N TRP A 263 5.92 -1.09 7.08
CA TRP A 263 4.81 -0.99 8.03
C TRP A 263 4.97 -1.92 9.23
N GLY A 264 5.59 -3.10 9.04
CA GLY A 264 5.93 -3.99 10.13
C GLY A 264 6.90 -3.33 11.11
N TRP A 265 7.95 -2.69 10.59
CA TRP A 265 8.94 -1.98 11.42
C TRP A 265 8.40 -0.70 12.04
N ALA A 266 7.66 0.11 11.29
CA ALA A 266 7.18 1.41 11.75
C ALA A 266 5.96 1.33 12.67
N PHE A 267 5.04 0.37 12.41
CA PHE A 267 3.73 0.34 13.04
C PHE A 267 3.37 -1.01 13.66
N GLY A 268 4.17 -2.06 13.45
CA GLY A 268 3.92 -3.40 13.97
C GLY A 268 2.93 -4.22 13.14
N ASN A 269 2.63 -3.80 11.92
CA ASN A 269 1.73 -4.49 10.99
C ASN A 269 2.48 -4.91 9.73
N GLY A 270 2.88 -6.17 9.69
CA GLY A 270 3.50 -6.79 8.52
C GLY A 270 3.03 -8.23 8.36
N MET A 271 3.67 -8.97 7.46
CA MET A 271 3.27 -10.32 7.07
C MET A 271 2.95 -11.26 8.24
N VAL A 272 3.78 -11.32 9.29
CA VAL A 272 3.50 -12.19 10.45
C VAL A 272 2.23 -11.77 11.19
N HIS A 273 1.99 -10.47 11.37
CA HIS A 273 0.80 -9.94 12.03
C HIS A 273 -0.48 -10.36 11.29
N HIS A 274 -0.47 -10.22 9.96
CA HIS A 274 -1.58 -10.62 9.09
C HIS A 274 -1.75 -12.13 8.99
N ASN A 275 -0.67 -12.90 8.88
CA ASN A 275 -0.77 -14.37 8.80
C ASN A 275 -1.30 -14.99 10.10
N ILE A 276 -1.04 -14.39 11.26
CA ILE A 276 -1.68 -14.78 12.54
C ILE A 276 -3.20 -14.67 12.44
N HIS A 277 -3.71 -13.61 11.84
CA HIS A 277 -5.14 -13.40 11.64
C HIS A 277 -5.78 -14.51 10.78
N HIS A 278 -5.09 -14.95 9.72
CA HIS A 278 -5.51 -16.10 8.89
C HIS A 278 -5.60 -17.43 9.63
N GLN A 279 -4.99 -17.53 10.82
CA GLN A 279 -5.07 -18.77 11.60
C GLN A 279 -6.38 -18.85 12.39
N VAL A 280 -6.97 -20.04 12.47
CA VAL A 280 -8.17 -20.31 13.31
C VAL A 280 -8.03 -19.78 14.74
N TRP A 281 -6.81 -19.80 15.30
CA TRP A 281 -6.52 -19.32 16.65
C TRP A 281 -6.24 -17.82 16.77
N GLY A 282 -6.08 -17.11 15.65
CA GLY A 282 -5.90 -15.65 15.57
C GLY A 282 -7.03 -14.94 14.81
N LEU A 283 -8.04 -15.67 14.33
CA LEU A 283 -9.13 -15.20 13.47
C LEU A 283 -9.92 -13.98 13.99
N LYS A 284 -9.93 -13.74 15.30
CA LYS A 284 -10.62 -12.59 15.91
C LYS A 284 -9.66 -11.53 16.44
N THR A 285 -8.49 -11.44 15.83
CA THR A 285 -7.43 -10.51 16.21
C THR A 285 -6.75 -9.93 14.97
N ASN A 286 -5.99 -8.84 15.14
CA ASN A 286 -5.14 -8.24 14.11
C ASN A 286 -5.94 -7.85 12.86
N PHE A 287 -6.98 -7.02 13.01
CA PHE A 287 -7.85 -6.62 11.90
C PHE A 287 -7.27 -5.46 11.06
N GLY A 288 -6.32 -4.69 11.59
CA GLY A 288 -5.69 -3.59 10.87
C GLY A 288 -4.89 -4.08 9.66
N LEU A 289 -4.89 -3.30 8.58
CA LEU A 289 -4.16 -3.64 7.35
C LEU A 289 -2.83 -2.91 7.24
N TYR A 290 -2.69 -1.75 7.91
CA TYR A 290 -1.52 -0.90 7.85
C TYR A 290 -1.06 -0.49 9.24
N PHE A 291 -1.98 -0.09 10.12
CA PHE A 291 -1.62 0.34 11.47
C PHE A 291 -2.25 -0.60 12.48
N THR A 292 -1.53 -0.92 13.54
CA THR A 292 -2.14 -1.61 14.70
C THR A 292 -2.85 -0.63 15.63
N PHE A 293 -3.13 0.61 15.18
CA PHE A 293 -3.73 1.66 16.01
C PHE A 293 -5.11 1.22 16.50
N TRP A 294 -6.00 0.85 15.57
CA TRP A 294 -7.34 0.41 15.89
C TRP A 294 -7.36 -0.92 16.64
N ASP A 295 -6.42 -1.82 16.37
CA ASP A 295 -6.28 -3.05 17.16
C ASP A 295 -5.88 -2.77 18.61
N ARG A 296 -5.06 -1.76 18.87
CA ARG A 296 -4.72 -1.34 20.25
C ARG A 296 -5.93 -0.70 20.92
N VAL A 297 -6.63 0.20 20.23
CA VAL A 297 -7.81 0.92 20.74
C VAL A 297 -8.92 -0.05 21.13
N ASN A 298 -9.21 -1.04 20.29
CA ASN A 298 -10.30 -2.00 20.53
C ASN A 298 -9.82 -3.30 21.20
N ASN A 299 -8.54 -3.36 21.60
CA ASN A 299 -7.94 -4.53 22.25
C ASN A 299 -8.08 -5.84 21.42
N THR A 300 -7.93 -5.73 20.09
CA THR A 300 -7.96 -6.85 19.14
C THR A 300 -6.57 -7.30 18.69
N ILE A 301 -5.48 -6.87 19.33
CA ILE A 301 -4.14 -7.44 19.08
C ILE A 301 -4.04 -8.88 19.61
N TYR A 302 -3.45 -9.77 18.81
CA TYR A 302 -3.10 -11.11 19.24
C TYR A 302 -2.08 -11.09 20.40
N ARG A 303 -2.44 -11.68 21.54
CA ARG A 303 -1.58 -11.82 22.73
C ARG A 303 -1.36 -13.27 23.16
N GLY A 304 -1.73 -14.23 22.32
CA GLY A 304 -1.55 -15.64 22.64
C GLY A 304 -0.09 -16.08 22.49
N ASN A 305 0.20 -17.28 22.99
CA ASN A 305 1.55 -17.84 22.95
C ASN A 305 1.87 -18.58 21.64
N ARG A 306 0.86 -18.82 20.78
CA ARG A 306 1.08 -19.59 19.56
C ARG A 306 1.83 -18.78 18.53
N ARG A 307 2.79 -19.42 17.86
CA ARG A 307 3.57 -18.81 16.77
C ARG A 307 3.32 -19.55 15.47
N LEU A 308 3.40 -18.81 14.36
CA LEU A 308 3.29 -19.40 13.03
C LEU A 308 4.42 -20.40 12.75
N SER A 309 5.61 -20.18 13.33
CA SER A 309 6.79 -21.04 13.17
C SER A 309 6.66 -22.42 13.82
N GLU A 310 5.72 -22.63 14.75
CA GLU A 310 5.60 -23.89 15.51
C GLU A 310 5.40 -25.11 14.59
N ALA A 311 4.62 -24.96 13.52
CA ALA A 311 4.39 -26.05 12.56
C ALA A 311 5.69 -26.42 11.83
N LYS A 312 6.48 -25.42 11.46
CA LYS A 312 7.79 -25.62 10.82
C LYS A 312 8.79 -26.24 11.79
N GLU A 313 8.87 -25.75 13.02
CA GLU A 313 9.75 -26.27 14.06
C GLU A 313 9.46 -27.76 14.35
N LYS A 314 8.18 -28.13 14.48
CA LYS A 314 7.76 -29.53 14.65
C LYS A 314 8.13 -30.40 13.45
N TRP A 315 7.90 -29.92 12.23
CA TRP A 315 8.25 -30.65 11.02
C TRP A 315 9.76 -30.89 10.89
N MET A 316 10.57 -29.86 11.18
CA MET A 316 12.04 -29.96 11.19
C MET A 316 12.53 -30.95 12.25
N ALA A 317 11.94 -30.91 13.46
CA ALA A 317 12.28 -31.85 14.53
C ALA A 317 11.97 -33.30 14.14
N GLN A 318 10.80 -33.56 13.55
CA GLN A 318 10.43 -34.89 13.03
C GLN A 318 11.40 -35.37 11.94
N LYS A 319 11.77 -34.50 11.00
CA LYS A 319 12.71 -34.84 9.93
C LYS A 319 14.11 -35.17 10.46
N LYS A 320 14.55 -34.46 11.51
CA LYS A 320 15.81 -34.75 12.20
C LYS A 320 15.76 -36.12 12.89
N GLU A 321 14.69 -36.42 13.62
CA GLU A 321 14.52 -37.71 14.29
C GLU A 321 14.45 -38.89 13.29
N GLU A 322 13.76 -38.71 12.16
CA GLU A 322 13.72 -39.70 11.06
C GLU A 322 15.10 -39.95 10.44
N ALA A 323 15.94 -38.93 10.33
CA ALA A 323 17.29 -39.05 9.81
C ALA A 323 18.20 -39.80 10.79
N GLU A 324 18.17 -39.42 12.08
CA GLU A 324 18.93 -40.08 13.14
C GLU A 324 18.57 -41.58 13.27
N LYS A 325 17.29 -41.94 13.10
CA LYS A 325 16.85 -43.36 13.10
C LYS A 325 17.29 -44.16 11.89
N LYS A 326 17.65 -43.52 10.77
CA LYS A 326 18.17 -44.21 9.58
C LYS A 326 19.69 -44.41 9.61
N GLU A 327 20.37 -43.70 10.50
CA GLU A 327 21.82 -43.79 10.73
C GLU A 327 22.19 -44.82 11.81
N LEU A 328 21.20 -45.31 12.57
CA LEU A 328 21.30 -46.39 13.57
C LEU A 328 20.98 -47.76 12.97
#